data_AF-A0A8T4E4W4-F1
#
_entry.id   AF-A0A8T4E4W4-F1
#
_cell.length_a   1.000
_cell.length_b   1.000
_cell.length_c   1.000
_cell.angle_alpha   90.00
_cell.angle_beta   90.00
_cell.angle_gamma   90.00
#
_symmetry.space_group_name_H-M   'P 1'
#
loop_
_entity.id
_entity.type
_entity.pdbx_description
1 polymer ?
#
loop_
_entity_poly.entity_id
_entity_poly.type
_entity_poly.pdbx_seq_one_letter_code
_entity_poly.pdbx_strand_id
1 'polypeptide(L)' 'MDPAKSISALKKLLEKYPLEEDEREAVLAAIGMLSWAGLSKSHIKSRKAKKERSAEWN' A
#
# COMPACT_ATOMS: atom_id res chain seq x y z
N MET A 1 2.40 7.38 -7.76
CA MET A 1 2.39 5.91 -7.91
C MET A 1 1.32 5.31 -7.01
N ASP A 2 0.56 4.33 -7.50
CA ASP A 2 -0.46 3.60 -6.72
C ASP A 2 0.21 2.48 -5.92
N PRO A 3 0.19 2.52 -4.57
CA PRO A 3 0.79 1.48 -3.73
C PRO A 3 0.28 0.06 -4.04
N ALA A 4 -0.99 -0.09 -4.43
CA ALA A 4 -1.58 -1.39 -4.73
C ALA A 4 -0.96 -2.02 -5.98
N LYS A 5 -0.67 -1.20 -7.01
CA LYS A 5 0.01 -1.66 -8.23
C LYS A 5 1.45 -2.08 -7.94
N SER A 6 2.17 -1.33 -7.10
CA SER A 6 3.53 -1.66 -6.69
C SER A 6 3.58 -2.97 -5.89
N ILE A 7 2.67 -3.16 -4.92
CA ILE A 7 2.57 -4.41 -4.14
C ILE A 7 2.27 -5.61 -5.07
N SER A 8 1.36 -5.44 -6.04
CA SER A 8 1.05 -6.52 -7.00
C SER A 8 2.25 -6.91 -7.85
N ALA A 9 3.06 -5.94 -8.30
CA ALA A 9 4.28 -6.21 -9.05
C ALA A 9 5.32 -6.97 -8.20
N LEU A 10 5.53 -6.54 -6.94
CA LEU A 10 6.47 -7.19 -6.03
C LEU A 10 6.06 -8.63 -5.67
N LYS A 11 4.76 -8.88 -5.48
CA LYS A 11 4.24 -10.25 -5.28
C LYS A 11 4.52 -11.16 -6.48
N LYS A 12 4.31 -10.66 -7.71
CA LYS A 12 4.65 -11.42 -8.92
C LYS A 12 6.15 -11.70 -9.03
N LEU A 13 7.00 -10.83 -8.49
CA LEU A 13 8.44 -10.99 -8.50
C LEU A 13 8.87 -12.14 -7.57
N LEU A 14 8.24 -12.24 -6.39
CA LEU A 14 8.40 -13.37 -5.46
C LEU A 14 7.95 -14.72 -6.04
N GLU A 15 6.93 -14.73 -6.89
CA GLU A 15 6.38 -15.95 -7.48
C GLU A 15 7.17 -16.43 -8.71
N LYS A 16 7.75 -15.50 -9.47
CA LYS A 16 8.37 -15.81 -10.77
C LYS A 16 9.85 -16.08 -10.72
N TYR A 17 10.55 -15.48 -9.76
CA TYR A 17 12.00 -15.54 -9.70
C TYR A 17 12.44 -16.26 -8.43
N PRO A 18 13.40 -17.19 -8.52
CA PRO A 18 14.10 -17.67 -7.34
C PRO A 18 14.96 -16.51 -6.83
N LEU A 19 14.47 -15.86 -5.78
CA LEU A 19 15.20 -14.83 -5.07
C LEU A 19 16.04 -15.48 -3.98
N GLU A 20 17.27 -14.99 -3.82
CA GLU A 20 18.09 -15.32 -2.67
C GLU A 20 17.45 -14.79 -1.38
N GLU A 21 17.87 -15.31 -0.22
CA GLU A 21 17.25 -14.98 1.07
C GLU A 21 17.21 -13.46 1.31
N ASP A 22 18.33 -12.78 1.09
CA ASP A 22 18.45 -11.32 1.24
C ASP A 22 17.52 -10.55 0.29
N GLU A 23 17.40 -10.99 -0.95
CA GLU A 23 16.55 -10.36 -1.97
C GLU A 23 15.07 -10.54 -1.61
N ARG A 24 14.71 -11.72 -1.12
CA ARG A 24 13.37 -12.04 -0.67
C ARG A 24 12.97 -11.18 0.53
N GLU A 25 13.86 -11.03 1.50
CA GLU A 25 13.64 -10.14 2.65
C GLU A 25 13.47 -8.69 2.23
N ALA A 26 14.32 -8.19 1.33
CA ALA A 26 14.21 -6.83 0.82
C ALA A 26 12.86 -6.58 0.13
N VAL A 27 12.39 -7.53 -0.68
CA VAL A 27 11.08 -7.44 -1.35
C VAL A 27 9.93 -7.48 -0.35
N LEU A 28 10.00 -8.33 0.67
CA LEU A 28 8.98 -8.41 1.72
C LEU A 28 8.93 -7.12 2.57
N ALA A 29 10.09 -6.56 2.93
CA ALA A 29 10.19 -5.28 3.62
C ALA A 29 9.57 -4.14 2.80
N ALA A 30 9.85 -4.08 1.49
CA ALA A 30 9.26 -3.08 0.59
C ALA A 30 7.72 -3.23 0.51
N ILE A 31 7.20 -4.45 0.43
CA ILE A 31 5.74 -4.71 0.49
C ILE A 31 5.15 -4.22 1.82
N GLY A 32 5.83 -4.46 2.95
CA GLY A 32 5.43 -3.98 4.26
C GLY A 32 5.32 -2.47 4.33
N MET A 33 6.37 -1.75 3.92
CA MET A 33 6.40 -0.28 3.89
C MET A 33 5.31 0.30 2.97
N LEU A 34 5.11 -0.28 1.78
CA LEU A 34 4.07 0.15 0.85
C LEU A 34 2.65 -0.08 1.40
N SER A 35 2.45 -1.17 2.13
CA SER A 35 1.16 -1.47 2.78
C SER A 35 0.84 -0.44 3.86
N TRP A 36 1.83 -0.07 4.68
CA TRP A 36 1.69 0.98 5.69
C TRP A 36 1.44 2.35 5.06
N ALA A 37 2.14 2.67 3.97
CA ALA A 37 1.92 3.89 3.21
C ALA A 37 0.51 3.96 2.61
N GLY A 38 -0.03 2.83 2.13
CA GLY A 38 -1.40 2.71 1.65
C GLY A 38 -2.46 2.91 2.75
N LEU A 39 -2.26 2.31 3.92
CA LEU A 39 -3.13 2.46 5.09
C LEU A 39 -3.22 3.92 5.56
N SER A 40 -2.09 4.64 5.62
CA SER A 40 -2.09 6.07 6.00
C SER A 40 -2.94 6.94 5.08
N LYS A 41 -2.92 6.67 3.76
CA LYS A 41 -3.75 7.38 2.77
C LYS A 41 -5.23 7.03 2.89
N SER A 42 -5.56 5.77 3.24
CA SER A 42 -6.93 5.34 3.48
C SER A 42 -7.55 6.02 4.71
N HIS A 43 -6.78 6.14 5.80
CA HIS A 43 -7.20 6.86 7.01
C HIS A 43 -7.38 8.37 6.78
N ILE A 44 -6.54 9.00 5.95
CA ILE A 44 -6.69 10.42 5.59
C ILE A 44 -7.91 10.65 4.70
N LYS A 45 -8.16 9.78 3.70
CA LYS A 45 -9.33 9.91 2.82
C LYS A 45 -10.65 9.69 3.58
N SER A 46 -10.71 8.73 4.49
CA SER A 46 -11.91 8.48 5.30
C SER A 46 -12.20 9.61 6.31
N ARG A 47 -11.17 10.28 6.84
CA ARG A 47 -11.36 11.50 7.66
C ARG A 47 -11.85 12.70 6.83
N LYS A 48 -11.38 12.86 5.58
CA LYS A 48 -11.87 13.92 4.68
C LYS A 48 -13.31 13.68 4.23
N ALA A 49 -13.66 12.44 3.87
CA ALA A 49 -15.03 12.06 3.49
C ALA A 49 -16.05 12.30 4.61
N LYS A 50 -15.66 12.10 5.88
CA LYS A 50 -16.51 12.46 7.04
C LYS A 50 -16.72 13.97 7.19
N LYS A 51 -15.76 14.79 6.74
CA LYS A 51 -15.82 16.26 6.86
C LYS A 51 -16.71 16.88 5.79
N GLU A 52 -16.68 16.36 4.55
CA GLU A 52 -17.58 16.79 3.46
C GLU A 52 -19.04 16.41 3.74
N ARG A 53 -19.30 15.17 4.19
CA ARG A 53 -20.67 14.74 4.52
C ARG A 53 -21.32 15.57 5.64
N SER A 54 -20.52 16.16 6.52
CA SER A 54 -21.03 17.03 7.58
C SER A 54 -21.24 18.48 7.12
N ALA A 55 -20.62 18.88 6.00
CA ALA A 55 -20.76 20.21 5.40
C ALA A 55 -21.96 20.29 4.42
N GLU A 56 -22.34 19.17 3.80
CA GLU A 56 -23.53 19.09 2.93
C GLU A 56 -24.87 19.01 3.70
N TRP A 57 -24.83 18.74 5.01
CA TRP A 57 -26.04 18.64 5.85
C TRP A 57 -26.26 19.85 6.78
N ASN A 58 -25.48 20.92 6.63
CA ASN A 58 -25.69 22.19 7.34
C ASN A 58 -26.17 23.28 6.38
#